data_AF-A0A3M0XSG0-F1
#
_entry.id   AF-A0A3M0XSG0-F1
#
_cell.length_a   1.000
_cell.length_b   1.000
_cell.length_c   1.000
_cell.angle_alpha   90.00
_cell.angle_beta   90.00
_cell.angle_gamma   90.00
#
_symmetry.space_group_name_H-M   'P 1'
#
loop_
_entity.id
_entity.type
_entity.pdbx_description
1 polymer ?
#
loop_
_entity_poly.entity_id
_entity_poly.type
_entity_poly.pdbx_seq_one_letter_code
_entity_poly.pdbx_strand_id
1 'polypeptide(L)'
;DLARLLLEVLTRRLHGVYHIVSPTCTSKYAFGVALAKQFGYDASLIQPSSIEEARLAARRAHRLTLRSEKLARAIGRLPPTWKEGLIRFHVQAQAGYPRRLRAWVGMTVRP
;
A
#
# COMPACT_ATOMS: atom_id res chain seq x y z
N ASP A 1 -2.94 6.43 -2.93
CA ASP A 1 -4.30 5.86 -2.79
C ASP A 1 -4.96 6.18 -1.46
N LEU A 2 -4.36 5.77 -0.33
CA LEU A 2 -4.93 6.01 1.01
C LEU A 2 -5.37 7.46 1.23
N ALA A 3 -4.51 8.45 0.97
CA ALA A 3 -4.85 9.87 1.15
C ALA A 3 -6.10 10.29 0.34
N ARG A 4 -6.25 9.83 -0.91
CA ARG A 4 -7.41 10.13 -1.75
C ARG A 4 -8.69 9.50 -1.18
N LEU A 5 -8.60 8.25 -0.72
CA LEU A 5 -9.73 7.57 -0.08
C LEU A 5 -10.11 8.24 1.24
N LEU A 6 -9.15 8.70 2.04
CA LEU A 6 -9.42 9.46 3.26
C LEU A 6 -10.15 10.78 2.97
N LEU A 7 -9.73 11.53 1.96
CA LEU A 7 -10.43 12.76 1.54
C LEU A 7 -11.86 12.47 1.08
N GLU A 8 -12.08 11.38 0.36
CA GLU A 8 -13.42 10.95 -0.06
C GLU A 8 -14.30 10.55 1.14
N VAL A 9 -13.75 9.78 2.08
CA VAL A 9 -14.40 9.40 3.34
C VAL A 9 -14.83 10.65 4.14
N LEU A 10 -13.95 11.66 4.22
CA LEU A 10 -14.24 12.94 4.87
C LEU A 10 -15.33 13.72 4.12
N THR A 11 -15.21 13.84 2.79
CA THR A 11 -16.17 14.58 1.95
C THR A 11 -17.57 13.98 2.03
N ARG A 12 -17.67 12.65 2.08
CA ARG A 12 -18.94 11.92 2.25
C ARG A 12 -19.44 11.87 3.69
N ARG A 13 -18.70 12.45 4.65
CA ARG A 13 -19.03 12.44 6.08
C ARG A 13 -19.31 11.02 6.61
N LEU A 14 -18.50 10.04 6.21
CA LEU A 14 -18.67 8.68 6.71
C LEU A 14 -18.23 8.58 8.17
N HIS A 15 -19.04 7.92 9.00
CA HIS A 15 -18.77 7.76 10.42
C HIS A 15 -18.55 6.29 10.81
N GLY A 16 -17.75 6.07 11.87
CA GLY A 16 -17.40 4.76 12.40
C GLY A 16 -16.09 4.18 11.84
N VAL A 17 -15.84 2.90 12.11
CA VAL A 17 -14.58 2.24 11.75
C VAL A 17 -14.65 1.63 10.35
N TYR A 18 -13.64 1.91 9.52
CA TYR A 18 -13.47 1.35 8.17
C TYR A 18 -12.05 0.83 7.97
N HIS A 19 -11.92 -0.33 7.33
CA HIS A 19 -10.63 -0.73 6.76
C HIS A 19 -10.44 -0.05 5.41
N ILE A 20 -9.35 0.68 5.26
CA ILE A 20 -8.98 1.35 4.01
C ILE A 20 -7.71 0.69 3.48
N VAL A 21 -7.88 -0.51 2.93
CA VAL A 21 -6.82 -1.31 2.34
C VAL A 21 -7.26 -1.90 0.99
N SER A 22 -6.31 -2.43 0.23
CA SER A 22 -6.59 -3.20 -0.98
C SER A 22 -7.61 -4.32 -0.71
N PRO A 23 -8.59 -4.55 -1.61
CA PRO A 23 -9.56 -5.64 -1.46
C PRO A 23 -8.92 -7.01 -1.77
N THR A 24 -7.75 -7.02 -2.40
CA THR A 24 -6.95 -8.23 -2.63
C THR A 24 -5.76 -8.28 -1.68
N CYS A 25 -5.34 -9.50 -1.33
CA CYS A 25 -4.20 -9.76 -0.47
C CYS A 25 -3.07 -10.49 -1.21
N THR A 26 -1.88 -10.49 -0.61
CA THR A 26 -0.71 -11.21 -1.11
C THR A 26 0.24 -11.52 0.05
N SER A 27 1.18 -12.46 -0.14
CA SER A 27 2.27 -12.69 0.80
C SER A 27 3.37 -11.65 0.62
N LYS A 28 4.23 -11.47 1.64
CA LYS A 28 5.42 -10.60 1.54
C LYS A 28 6.34 -11.03 0.38
N TYR A 29 6.53 -12.34 0.24
CA TYR A 29 7.31 -12.94 -0.85
C TYR A 29 6.73 -12.56 -2.22
N ALA A 30 5.44 -12.85 -2.45
CA ALA A 30 4.81 -12.57 -3.74
C ALA A 30 4.76 -11.06 -4.05
N PHE A 31 4.60 -10.21 -3.03
CA PHE A 31 4.73 -8.76 -3.20
C PHE A 31 6.14 -8.34 -3.61
N GLY A 32 7.18 -8.88 -2.95
CA GLY A 32 8.58 -8.62 -3.28
C GLY A 32 8.95 -9.02 -4.70
N VAL A 33 8.54 -10.22 -5.12
CA VAL A 33 8.73 -10.71 -6.51
C VAL A 33 8.03 -9.78 -7.51
N ALA A 34 6.78 -9.38 -7.24
CA ALA A 34 6.05 -8.47 -8.12
C ALA A 34 6.71 -7.08 -8.20
N LEU A 35 7.23 -6.58 -7.08
CA LEU A 35 7.98 -5.32 -7.02
C LEU A 35 9.26 -5.38 -7.85
N ALA A 36 10.06 -6.44 -7.69
CA ALA A 36 11.29 -6.63 -8.47
C ALA A 36 11.00 -6.62 -9.98
N LYS A 37 10.02 -7.43 -10.40
CA LYS A 37 9.57 -7.48 -11.80
C LYS A 37 9.10 -6.12 -12.32
N GLN A 38 8.28 -5.40 -11.54
CA GLN A 38 7.76 -4.10 -11.93
C GLN A 38 8.87 -3.06 -12.13
N PHE A 39 9.97 -3.16 -11.38
CA PHE A 39 11.09 -2.22 -11.46
C PHE A 39 12.24 -2.70 -12.36
N GLY A 40 12.11 -3.87 -13.00
CA GLY A 40 13.17 -4.43 -13.85
C GLY A 40 14.37 -4.99 -13.06
N TYR A 41 14.20 -5.32 -11.78
CA TYR A 41 15.20 -6.01 -10.98
C TYR A 41 15.12 -7.52 -11.16
N ASP A 42 16.23 -8.21 -10.89
CA ASP A 42 16.26 -9.67 -10.90
C ASP A 42 15.45 -10.26 -9.74
N ALA A 43 14.31 -10.85 -10.07
CA ALA A 43 13.42 -11.46 -9.09
C ALA A 43 13.96 -12.80 -8.54
N SER A 44 14.97 -13.42 -9.17
CA SER A 44 15.57 -14.68 -8.71
C SER A 44 16.37 -14.51 -7.42
N LEU A 45 16.77 -13.28 -7.11
CA LEU A 45 17.44 -12.92 -5.85
C LEU A 45 16.49 -12.93 -4.64
N ILE A 46 15.18 -13.03 -4.86
CA ILE A 46 14.18 -13.07 -3.80
C ILE A 46 13.84 -14.53 -3.52
N GLN A 47 14.26 -15.03 -2.35
CA GLN A 47 14.00 -16.38 -1.91
C GLN A 47 12.84 -16.42 -0.91
N PRO A 48 11.97 -17.45 -0.96
CA PRO A 48 10.94 -17.64 0.06
C PRO A 48 11.59 -17.99 1.41
N SER A 49 11.01 -17.50 2.50
CA SER A 49 11.45 -17.83 3.86
C SER A 49 10.25 -17.96 4.80
N SER A 50 10.43 -18.68 5.90
CA SER A 50 9.41 -18.83 6.94
C SER A 50 9.53 -17.72 7.99
N ILE A 51 8.41 -17.37 8.65
CA ILE A 51 8.43 -16.38 9.73
C ILE A 51 8.88 -16.98 11.06
N GLU A 52 8.68 -18.29 11.21
CA GLU A 52 9.16 -19.11 12.31
C GLU A 52 10.70 -19.11 12.37
N GLU A 53 11.36 -19.04 11.21
CA GLU A 53 12.82 -18.96 11.07
C GLU A 53 13.38 -17.56 11.34
N ALA A 54 12.55 -16.52 11.23
CA ALA A 54 13.01 -15.12 11.18
C ALA A 54 13.48 -14.53 12.53
N ARG A 55 13.42 -15.29 13.64
CA ARG A 55 13.85 -14.93 15.02
C ARG A 55 13.51 -13.48 15.40
N LEU A 56 12.31 -13.02 15.04
CA LEU A 56 11.90 -11.63 15.24
C LEU A 56 11.56 -11.39 16.71
N ALA A 57 12.05 -10.28 17.29
CA ALA A 57 11.77 -9.90 18.68
C ALA A 57 10.27 -9.71 18.97
N ALA A 58 9.49 -9.32 17.96
CA ALA A 58 8.03 -9.15 18.08
C ALA A 58 7.29 -10.23 17.30
N ARG A 59 6.27 -10.83 17.94
CA ARG A 59 5.38 -11.81 17.31
C ARG A 59 4.66 -11.18 16.12
N ARG A 60 4.66 -11.87 14.99
CA ARG A 60 4.01 -11.43 13.75
C ARG A 60 2.83 -12.33 13.44
N ALA A 61 1.67 -11.73 13.18
CA ALA A 61 0.54 -12.50 12.68
C ALA A 61 0.84 -13.04 11.28
N HIS A 62 0.53 -14.32 11.04
CA HIS A 62 0.75 -14.97 9.75
C HIS A 62 -0.14 -14.37 8.64
N ARG A 63 -1.33 -13.90 9.00
CA ARG A 63 -2.32 -13.33 8.06
C ARG A 63 -2.89 -12.02 8.60
N LEU A 64 -2.56 -10.92 7.91
CA LEU A 64 -3.00 -9.56 8.22
C LEU A 64 -4.05 -9.05 7.22
N THR A 65 -4.84 -9.96 6.63
CA THR A 65 -5.85 -9.60 5.64
C THR A 65 -7.05 -8.95 6.30
N LEU A 66 -7.45 -7.78 5.81
CA LEU A 66 -8.63 -7.06 6.27
C LEU A 66 -9.70 -7.03 5.18
N ARG A 67 -10.93 -6.72 5.60
CA ARG A 67 -12.14 -6.69 4.77
C ARG A 67 -12.52 -5.25 4.42
N SER A 68 -12.58 -4.91 3.14
CA SER A 68 -12.87 -3.55 2.62
C SER A 68 -14.29 -3.39 2.06
N GLU A 69 -15.17 -4.38 2.21
CA GLU A 69 -16.54 -4.38 1.66
C GLU A 69 -17.41 -3.28 2.28
N LYS A 70 -17.20 -2.97 3.57
CA LYS A 70 -17.89 -1.84 4.23
C LYS A 70 -17.53 -0.51 3.55
N LEU A 71 -16.24 -0.29 3.27
CA LEU A 71 -15.77 0.89 2.56
C LEU A 71 -16.33 0.92 1.14
N ALA A 72 -16.25 -0.20 0.42
CA ALA A 72 -16.67 -0.28 -0.98
C ALA A 72 -18.16 0.06 -1.16
N ARG A 73 -19.02 -0.45 -0.28
CA ARG A 73 -20.45 -0.08 -0.25
C ARG A 73 -20.66 1.41 0.03
N ALA A 74 -19.92 1.98 0.98
CA ALA A 74 -20.06 3.39 1.35
C ALA A 74 -19.56 4.37 0.26
N ILE A 75 -18.54 4.00 -0.51
CA ILE A 75 -18.00 4.85 -1.60
C ILE A 75 -18.56 4.49 -2.99
N GLY A 76 -19.34 3.41 -3.11
CA GLY A 76 -19.96 2.97 -4.36
C GLY A 76 -19.00 2.31 -5.36
N ARG A 77 -17.79 1.92 -4.93
CA ARG A 77 -16.79 1.23 -5.77
C ARG A 77 -15.76 0.52 -4.91
N LEU A 78 -15.05 -0.44 -5.50
CA LEU A 78 -13.91 -1.06 -4.82
C LEU A 78 -12.75 -0.05 -4.65
N PRO A 79 -12.02 -0.09 -3.53
CA PRO A 79 -10.72 0.57 -3.44
C PRO A 79 -9.73 -0.13 -4.39
N PRO A 80 -8.65 0.54 -4.80
CA PRO A 80 -7.71 -0.07 -5.72
C PRO A 80 -7.02 -1.30 -5.16
N THR A 81 -6.65 -2.23 -6.03
CA THR A 81 -5.87 -3.41 -5.68
C THR A 81 -4.41 -3.05 -5.37
N TRP A 82 -3.72 -3.91 -4.64
CA TRP A 82 -2.30 -3.72 -4.36
C TRP A 82 -1.44 -3.72 -5.65
N LYS A 83 -1.85 -4.45 -6.69
CA LYS A 83 -1.18 -4.47 -8.00
C LYS A 83 -1.31 -3.14 -8.72
N GLU A 84 -2.52 -2.57 -8.75
CA GLU A 84 -2.74 -1.24 -9.32
C GLU A 84 -1.95 -0.17 -8.55
N GLY A 85 -1.89 -0.29 -7.22
CA GLY A 85 -1.07 0.57 -6.36
C GLY A 85 0.41 0.46 -6.70
N LEU A 86 0.92 -0.76 -6.91
CA LEU A 86 2.31 -1.01 -7.32
C LEU A 86 2.64 -0.39 -8.68
N ILE A 87 1.75 -0.54 -9.68
CA ILE A 87 1.93 0.08 -11.00
C ILE A 87 1.97 1.61 -10.87
N ARG A 88 1.02 2.21 -10.16
CA ARG A 88 0.99 3.67 -9.92
C ARG A 88 2.23 4.16 -9.17
N PHE A 89 2.68 3.40 -8.17
CA PHE A 89 3.89 3.70 -7.43
C PHE A 89 5.12 3.72 -8.35
N HIS A 90 5.24 2.73 -9.23
CA HIS A 90 6.32 2.69 -10.22
C HIS A 90 6.29 3.91 -11.15
N VAL A 91 5.12 4.26 -11.71
CA VAL A 91 4.95 5.45 -12.56
C VAL A 91 5.38 6.72 -11.81
N GLN A 92 4.97 6.87 -10.56
CA GLN A 92 5.36 8.02 -9.72
C GLN A 92 6.87 8.06 -9.43
N ALA A 93 7.49 6.90 -9.20
CA ALA A 93 8.93 6.80 -9.01
C ALA A 93 9.70 7.28 -10.25
N GLN A 94 9.29 6.83 -11.45
CA GLN A 94 9.88 7.26 -12.72
C GLN A 94 9.67 8.76 -12.98
N ALA A 95 8.51 9.30 -12.60
CA ALA A 95 8.22 10.73 -12.70
C ALA A 95 8.95 11.61 -11.66
N GLY A 96 9.90 11.06 -10.89
CA GLY A 96 10.69 11.81 -9.91
C GLY A 96 9.89 12.26 -8.68
N TYR A 97 8.71 11.68 -8.43
CA TYR A 97 7.83 12.07 -7.33
C TYR A 97 8.51 12.02 -5.94
N PRO A 98 9.35 11.01 -5.62
CA PRO A 98 10.08 11.00 -4.34
C PRO A 98 10.99 12.22 -4.13
N ARG A 99 11.63 12.73 -5.20
CA ARG A 99 12.47 13.94 -5.11
C ARG A 99 11.62 15.17 -4.80
N ARG A 100 10.47 15.30 -5.46
CA ARG A 100 9.50 16.39 -5.24
C ARG A 100 8.96 16.39 -3.80
N LEU A 101 8.59 15.23 -3.27
CA LEU A 101 8.12 15.11 -1.89
C LEU A 101 9.18 15.57 -0.87
N ARG A 102 10.44 15.19 -1.06
CA ARG A 102 11.55 15.63 -0.18
C ARG A 102 11.76 17.14 -0.22
N ALA A 103 11.62 17.76 -1.40
CA ALA A 103 11.71 19.21 -1.53
C ALA A 103 10.61 19.93 -0.73
N TRP A 104 9.39 19.38 -0.67
CA TRP A 104 8.28 19.95 0.09
C TRP A 104 8.44 19.83 1.60
N VAL A 105 9.11 18.80 2.11
CA VAL A 105 9.37 18.65 3.56
C VAL A 105 10.26 19.77 4.11
N GLY A 106 11.12 20.37 3.26
CA GLY A 106 11.90 21.56 3.61
C GLY A 106 11.13 22.88 3.48
N MET A 107 9.93 22.87 2.90
CA MET A 107 9.05 24.03 2.75
C MET A 107 8.00 24.00 3.86
N THR A 108 8.44 24.23 5.11
CA THR A 108 7.50 24.39 6.23
C THR A 108 6.50 25.48 5.89
N VAL A 109 5.21 25.11 5.86
CA VAL A 109 4.10 26.06 5.83
C VAL A 109 4.22 26.88 7.10
N ARG A 110 4.66 28.14 6.99
CA ARG A 110 4.55 29.08 8.10
C ARG A 110 3.06 29.33 8.35
N PRO A 111 2.63 29.34 9.62
CA PRO A 111 1.24 29.56 10.00
C PRO A 111 0.71 30.90 9.48
#